data_AF-A0A537ZU98-F1
#
_entry.id   AF-A0A537ZU98-F1
#
_cell.length_a   1.000
_cell.length_b   1.000
_cell.length_c   1.000
_cell.angle_alpha   90.00
_cell.angle_beta   90.00
_cell.angle_gamma   90.00
#
_symmetry.space_group_name_H-M   'P 1'
#
loop_
_entity.id
_entity.type
_entity.pdbx_description
1 polymer ?
#
loop_
_entity_poly.entity_id
_entity_poly.type
_entity_poly.pdbx_seq_one_letter_code
_entity_poly.pdbx_strand_id
1 'polypeptide(L)'
;MPVAKRSSLVVLVALTLLTAASAGAGGTEGTATGGATATAYGIKVIAPGQTGGATPTVSAPPDAVQFSGGFSYGAGTSGVLVSTGSANASVSATSGTNASATASAEISTLSVFGGEVTATSVVAHASATAKPGSAAGNDTGTTITGLVALGQQVAPGASVALADWGSLHTIEVGTSSPSAAAYHGFVTALDIHLTADHGGLPAGTSILVGYAEVAAEASEAQPVTPTTPNPQKAKKGSKAKPTRPAPEPAPGELPFRQPPKITPPLQTPGGHVFPVYGPSS
;
A
#
# COMPACT_ATOMS: atom_id res chain seq x y z
N MET A 1 -12.67 5.21 -56.55
CA MET A 1 -12.80 5.95 -55.28
C MET A 1 -12.14 5.12 -54.18
N PRO A 2 -10.92 5.43 -53.75
CA PRO A 2 -10.23 4.68 -52.70
C PRO A 2 -10.65 5.12 -51.30
N VAL A 3 -10.88 4.15 -50.41
CA VAL A 3 -11.24 4.33 -48.99
C VAL A 3 -10.00 4.68 -48.19
N ALA A 4 -10.00 5.84 -47.53
CA ALA A 4 -8.93 6.28 -46.63
C ALA A 4 -9.11 5.65 -45.24
N LYS A 5 -8.17 4.78 -44.85
CA LYS A 5 -7.99 4.30 -43.47
C LYS A 5 -7.47 5.47 -42.61
N ARG A 6 -8.19 5.82 -41.55
CA ARG A 6 -7.73 6.78 -40.53
C ARG A 6 -6.99 6.02 -39.43
N SER A 7 -5.69 6.21 -39.36
CA SER A 7 -4.83 5.68 -38.29
C SER A 7 -4.98 6.52 -37.03
N SER A 8 -5.25 5.88 -35.90
CA SER A 8 -5.28 6.48 -34.57
C SER A 8 -3.88 6.91 -34.14
N LEU A 9 -3.74 8.19 -33.78
CA LEU A 9 -2.53 8.79 -33.22
C LEU A 9 -2.56 8.62 -31.70
N VAL A 10 -1.72 7.73 -31.18
CA VAL A 10 -1.45 7.58 -29.74
C VAL A 10 -0.43 8.64 -29.36
N VAL A 11 -0.83 9.62 -28.55
CA VAL A 11 0.05 10.65 -27.99
C VAL A 11 0.60 10.14 -26.66
N LEU A 12 1.90 9.85 -26.64
CA LEU A 12 2.69 9.47 -25.48
C LEU A 12 3.20 10.76 -24.83
N VAL A 13 2.72 11.12 -23.63
CA VAL A 13 3.23 12.29 -22.88
C VAL A 13 4.23 11.84 -21.82
N ALA A 14 5.34 12.57 -21.80
CA ALA A 14 6.63 12.18 -21.25
C ALA A 14 6.76 12.30 -19.73
N LEU A 15 7.56 11.39 -19.19
CA LEU A 15 8.02 11.24 -17.82
C LEU A 15 9.07 12.31 -17.47
N THR A 16 8.80 13.18 -16.50
CA THR A 16 9.81 14.08 -15.92
C THR A 16 10.47 13.42 -14.72
N LEU A 17 11.68 12.88 -14.92
CA LEU A 17 12.60 12.48 -13.87
C LEU A 17 13.21 13.73 -13.20
N LEU A 18 12.99 13.87 -11.89
CA LEU A 18 13.65 14.90 -11.08
C LEU A 18 14.94 14.29 -10.49
N THR A 19 16.08 14.60 -11.12
CA THR A 19 17.41 14.24 -10.63
C THR A 19 17.93 15.32 -9.68
N ALA A 20 17.84 15.08 -8.36
CA ALA A 20 18.58 15.85 -7.37
C ALA A 20 19.91 15.14 -7.07
N ALA A 21 20.95 15.46 -7.85
CA ALA A 21 22.33 15.08 -7.53
C ALA A 21 23.03 16.26 -6.86
N SER A 22 23.25 16.18 -5.56
CA SER A 22 24.19 17.05 -4.82
C SER A 22 25.26 16.18 -4.21
N ALA A 23 26.43 16.15 -4.83
CA ALA A 23 27.60 15.46 -4.30
C ALA A 23 28.19 16.27 -3.13
N GLY A 24 28.06 15.74 -1.92
CA GLY A 24 28.78 16.19 -0.74
C GLY A 24 29.38 14.97 -0.05
N ALA A 25 30.71 14.86 -0.08
CA ALA A 25 31.45 13.79 0.59
C ALA A 25 31.43 14.03 2.11
N GLY A 26 30.72 13.18 2.83
CA GLY A 26 30.73 13.08 4.29
C GLY A 26 30.11 11.75 4.67
N GLY A 27 30.85 10.89 5.37
CA GLY A 27 30.37 9.59 5.79
C GLY A 27 29.16 9.72 6.71
N THR A 28 28.00 9.31 6.21
CA THR A 28 26.80 9.05 7.00
C THR A 28 26.31 7.66 6.62
N GLU A 29 26.07 6.84 7.64
CA GLU A 29 25.46 5.52 7.53
C GLU A 29 24.27 5.58 6.57
N GLY A 30 24.27 4.70 5.57
CA GLY A 30 23.32 4.74 4.47
C GLY A 30 21.89 4.69 4.98
N THR A 31 21.20 5.83 4.93
CA THR A 31 19.74 5.91 4.99
C THR A 31 19.20 4.94 3.95
N ALA A 32 18.41 3.98 4.42
CA ALA A 32 17.68 3.05 3.57
C ALA A 32 16.95 3.81 2.46
N THR A 33 17.26 3.51 1.20
CA THR A 33 16.72 4.16 -0.01
C THR A 33 15.30 3.71 -0.37
N GLY A 34 14.74 2.74 0.38
CA GLY A 34 13.38 2.25 0.18
C GLY A 34 12.34 3.20 0.77
N GLY A 35 11.34 3.57 -0.04
CA GLY A 35 10.26 4.47 0.34
C GLY A 35 8.89 3.80 0.36
N ALA A 36 7.97 4.34 1.15
CA ALA A 36 6.56 4.01 1.10
C ALA A 36 5.74 5.29 1.04
N THR A 37 4.70 5.31 0.21
CA THR A 37 3.75 6.43 0.11
C THR A 37 2.33 5.92 0.03
N ALA A 38 1.40 6.66 0.61
CA ALA A 38 -0.03 6.39 0.47
C ALA A 38 -0.78 7.70 0.24
N THR A 39 -1.81 7.67 -0.60
CA THR A 39 -2.67 8.81 -0.91
C THR A 39 -4.12 8.36 -1.02
N ALA A 40 -5.04 9.13 -0.44
CA ALA A 40 -6.47 8.84 -0.55
C ALA A 40 -7.33 10.11 -0.60
N TYR A 41 -8.49 10.01 -1.25
CA TYR A 41 -9.56 11.02 -1.19
C TYR A 41 -10.93 10.38 -1.37
N GLY A 42 -11.97 10.99 -0.79
CA GLY A 42 -13.33 10.50 -0.86
C GLY A 42 -14.02 10.75 -2.20
N ILE A 43 -14.00 12.00 -2.68
CA ILE A 43 -14.61 12.34 -3.98
C ILE A 43 -13.85 13.47 -4.67
N LYS A 44 -13.78 13.40 -6.00
CA LYS A 44 -13.20 14.45 -6.85
C LYS A 44 -14.03 14.59 -8.11
N VAL A 45 -14.51 15.80 -8.37
CA VAL A 45 -15.26 16.21 -9.55
C VAL A 45 -14.36 17.09 -10.41
N ILE A 46 -14.10 16.65 -11.63
CA ILE A 46 -13.33 17.36 -12.65
C ILE A 46 -14.30 17.74 -13.75
N ALA A 47 -14.64 19.02 -13.86
CA ALA A 47 -15.60 19.53 -14.86
C ALA A 47 -14.88 20.48 -15.84
N PRO A 48 -14.77 20.13 -17.13
CA PRO A 48 -14.14 21.00 -18.12
C PRO A 48 -14.79 22.38 -18.19
N GLY A 49 -13.98 23.45 -18.15
CA GLY A 49 -14.48 24.82 -18.25
C GLY A 49 -15.29 25.30 -17.03
N GLN A 50 -15.36 24.53 -15.94
CA GLN A 50 -16.01 24.88 -14.68
C GLN A 50 -15.04 24.66 -13.50
N THR A 51 -15.33 25.28 -12.36
CA THR A 51 -14.60 24.98 -11.11
C THR A 51 -15.05 23.62 -10.59
N GLY A 52 -14.13 22.66 -10.51
CA GLY A 52 -14.39 21.35 -9.90
C GLY A 52 -14.57 21.41 -8.39
N GLY A 53 -14.71 20.24 -7.76
CA GLY A 53 -14.84 20.11 -6.31
C GLY A 53 -14.25 18.81 -5.81
N ALA A 54 -13.65 18.81 -4.63
CA ALA A 54 -13.06 17.61 -4.05
C ALA A 54 -13.11 17.63 -2.53
N THR A 55 -13.16 16.45 -1.92
CA THR A 55 -12.77 16.29 -0.51
C THR A 55 -11.26 16.48 -0.35
N PRO A 56 -10.77 16.83 0.84
CA PRO A 56 -9.34 16.93 1.09
C PRO A 56 -8.63 15.63 0.73
N THR A 57 -7.49 15.76 0.06
CA THR A 57 -6.56 14.64 -0.16
C THR A 57 -5.70 14.47 1.08
N VAL A 58 -5.56 13.23 1.55
CA VAL A 58 -4.67 12.86 2.64
C VAL A 58 -3.51 12.04 2.09
N SER A 59 -2.30 12.21 2.65
CA SER A 59 -1.10 11.49 2.22
C SER A 59 -0.23 11.10 3.40
N ALA A 60 0.47 9.97 3.26
CA ALA A 60 1.49 9.49 4.19
C ALA A 60 2.80 9.24 3.42
N PRO A 61 3.98 9.44 4.06
CA PRO A 61 4.19 9.78 5.48
C PRO A 61 4.01 11.27 5.83
N PRO A 62 3.63 11.62 7.09
CA PRO A 62 3.30 10.72 8.19
C PRO A 62 1.88 10.13 8.07
N ASP A 63 1.59 9.10 8.86
CA ASP A 63 0.26 8.49 8.95
C ASP A 63 -0.80 9.55 9.30
N ALA A 64 -1.94 9.49 8.62
CA ALA A 64 -2.97 10.51 8.74
C ALA A 64 -4.37 9.95 8.47
N VAL A 65 -5.36 10.58 9.10
CA VAL A 65 -6.79 10.31 8.89
C VAL A 65 -7.49 11.65 8.69
N GLN A 66 -8.44 11.67 7.76
CA GLN A 66 -9.27 12.82 7.44
C GLN A 66 -10.75 12.45 7.55
N PHE A 67 -11.50 13.24 8.31
CA PHE A 67 -12.95 13.10 8.45
C PHE A 67 -13.62 14.35 7.85
N SER A 68 -14.16 14.24 6.64
CA SER A 68 -14.63 15.43 5.89
C SER A 68 -16.10 15.77 6.15
N GLY A 69 -16.86 14.92 6.86
CA GLY A 69 -18.31 15.03 6.91
C GLY A 69 -18.93 14.90 5.51
N GLY A 70 -20.14 15.45 5.33
CA GLY A 70 -20.85 15.40 4.05
C GLY A 70 -20.23 16.31 2.99
N PHE A 71 -20.25 15.85 1.74
CA PHE A 71 -19.80 16.61 0.58
C PHE A 71 -21.01 17.06 -0.25
N SER A 72 -20.91 18.21 -0.90
CA SER A 72 -21.92 18.67 -1.86
C SER A 72 -21.24 19.50 -2.94
N TYR A 73 -21.57 19.22 -4.21
CA TYR A 73 -21.04 19.92 -5.37
C TYR A 73 -22.12 20.16 -6.41
N GLY A 74 -22.11 21.39 -6.96
CA GLY A 74 -23.01 21.83 -8.01
C GLY A 74 -24.47 22.03 -7.55
N ALA A 75 -25.18 22.87 -8.28
CA ALA A 75 -26.62 23.03 -8.16
C ALA A 75 -27.25 22.83 -9.54
N GLY A 76 -28.05 21.78 -9.66
CA GLY A 76 -28.82 21.45 -10.84
C GLY A 76 -30.28 21.85 -10.73
N THR A 77 -31.02 21.55 -11.78
CA THR A 77 -32.48 21.71 -11.83
C THR A 77 -33.21 20.84 -10.79
N SER A 78 -32.65 19.69 -10.44
CA SER A 78 -33.20 18.73 -9.47
C SER A 78 -32.57 18.81 -8.08
N GLY A 79 -31.77 19.85 -7.79
CA GLY A 79 -31.06 20.02 -6.51
C GLY A 79 -29.55 19.81 -6.64
N VAL A 80 -28.89 19.37 -5.57
CA VAL A 80 -27.44 19.17 -5.55
C VAL A 80 -27.04 18.07 -6.55
N LEU A 81 -26.02 18.34 -7.37
CA LEU A 81 -25.60 17.42 -8.42
C LEU A 81 -24.84 16.22 -7.89
N VAL A 82 -23.98 16.43 -6.91
CA VAL A 82 -23.20 15.37 -6.28
C VAL A 82 -23.23 15.60 -4.78
N SER A 83 -23.71 14.64 -4.01
CA SER A 83 -23.72 14.73 -2.55
C SER A 83 -23.31 13.42 -1.89
N THR A 84 -22.69 13.55 -0.72
CA THR A 84 -22.40 12.42 0.16
C THR A 84 -22.78 12.70 1.60
N GLY A 85 -23.05 11.65 2.37
CA GLY A 85 -23.34 11.75 3.80
C GLY A 85 -22.08 11.96 4.63
N SER A 86 -21.04 11.16 4.38
CA SER A 86 -19.70 11.35 4.93
C SER A 86 -18.65 10.89 3.92
N ALA A 87 -17.47 11.49 3.97
CA ALA A 87 -16.33 11.09 3.17
C ALA A 87 -15.05 11.13 4.01
N ASN A 88 -14.58 9.95 4.42
CA ASN A 88 -13.42 9.76 5.27
C ASN A 88 -12.28 9.17 4.45
N ALA A 89 -11.05 9.47 4.82
CA ALA A 89 -9.87 8.90 4.19
C ALA A 89 -8.80 8.61 5.23
N SER A 90 -8.06 7.51 5.06
CA SER A 90 -6.95 7.15 5.94
C SER A 90 -5.76 6.64 5.14
N VAL A 91 -4.56 6.93 5.61
CA VAL A 91 -3.32 6.55 4.96
C VAL A 91 -2.25 6.23 6.00
N SER A 92 -1.46 5.20 5.73
CA SER A 92 -0.28 4.85 6.52
C SER A 92 0.86 4.43 5.60
N ALA A 93 2.08 4.82 5.94
CA ALA A 93 3.27 4.49 5.17
C ALA A 93 4.49 4.29 6.06
N THR A 94 5.06 3.09 6.01
CA THR A 94 6.28 2.71 6.72
C THR A 94 7.38 2.40 5.70
N SER A 95 8.47 3.16 5.74
CA SER A 95 9.63 2.98 4.86
C SER A 95 10.71 2.11 5.54
N GLY A 96 11.60 1.51 4.74
CA GLY A 96 12.74 0.74 5.24
C GLY A 96 13.12 -0.45 4.36
N THR A 97 13.86 -1.42 4.93
CA THR A 97 14.17 -2.69 4.25
C THR A 97 12.90 -3.48 3.95
N ASN A 98 11.91 -3.41 4.86
CA ASN A 98 10.55 -3.84 4.57
C ASN A 98 9.68 -2.58 4.56
N ALA A 99 9.16 -2.23 3.39
CA ALA A 99 8.30 -1.08 3.23
C ALA A 99 6.83 -1.54 3.13
N SER A 100 5.91 -0.75 3.68
CA SER A 100 4.48 -1.02 3.58
C SER A 100 3.69 0.27 3.49
N ALA A 101 2.63 0.27 2.70
CA ALA A 101 1.71 1.39 2.57
C ALA A 101 0.26 0.89 2.53
N THR A 102 -0.64 1.61 3.18
CA THR A 102 -2.09 1.39 3.12
C THR A 102 -2.81 2.71 2.88
N ALA A 103 -3.85 2.67 2.05
CA ALA A 103 -4.72 3.79 1.78
C ALA A 103 -6.17 3.32 1.76
N SER A 104 -7.07 4.10 2.38
CA SER A 104 -8.50 3.87 2.30
C SER A 104 -9.30 5.15 2.13
N ALA A 105 -10.42 5.04 1.44
CA ALA A 105 -11.46 6.07 1.38
C ALA A 105 -12.83 5.43 1.60
N GLU A 106 -13.60 6.00 2.53
CA GLU A 106 -14.90 5.49 2.96
C GLU A 106 -15.95 6.58 2.79
N ILE A 107 -16.96 6.30 1.98
CA ILE A 107 -18.06 7.20 1.70
C ILE A 107 -19.36 6.55 2.19
N SER A 108 -20.11 7.28 3.02
CA SER A 108 -21.46 6.90 3.38
C SER A 108 -22.45 7.68 2.53
N THR A 109 -23.43 6.98 1.96
CA THR A 109 -24.51 7.48 1.10
C THR A 109 -24.01 8.39 -0.03
N LEU A 110 -24.01 7.91 -1.26
CA LEU A 110 -23.72 8.69 -2.46
C LEU A 110 -25.03 8.97 -3.19
N SER A 111 -25.20 10.21 -3.66
CA SER A 111 -26.22 10.57 -4.64
C SER A 111 -25.62 11.45 -5.72
N VAL A 112 -25.85 11.09 -6.97
CA VAL A 112 -25.38 11.83 -8.15
C VAL A 112 -26.57 12.08 -9.09
N PHE A 113 -26.64 13.29 -9.63
CA PHE A 113 -27.71 13.82 -10.48
C PHE A 113 -29.12 13.57 -9.91
N GLY A 114 -29.35 13.98 -8.67
CA GLY A 114 -30.68 13.83 -8.04
C GLY A 114 -31.09 12.37 -7.80
N GLY A 115 -30.14 11.44 -7.75
CA GLY A 115 -30.39 10.02 -7.48
C GLY A 115 -30.36 9.11 -8.70
N GLU A 116 -29.95 9.61 -9.86
CA GLU A 116 -29.71 8.76 -11.03
C GLU A 116 -28.60 7.73 -10.78
N VAL A 117 -27.58 8.08 -10.00
CA VAL A 117 -26.64 7.11 -9.43
C VAL A 117 -26.64 7.25 -7.92
N THR A 118 -26.87 6.16 -7.19
CA THR A 118 -26.86 6.11 -5.73
C THR A 118 -26.07 4.92 -5.23
N ALA A 119 -25.45 5.06 -4.06
CA ALA A 119 -24.85 3.95 -3.33
C ALA A 119 -25.02 4.16 -1.83
N THR A 120 -25.18 3.09 -1.06
CA THR A 120 -25.28 3.17 0.40
C THR A 120 -23.91 3.37 1.03
N SER A 121 -22.91 2.67 0.52
CA SER A 121 -21.53 2.74 1.00
C SER A 121 -20.57 2.46 -0.15
N VAL A 122 -19.48 3.21 -0.19
CA VAL A 122 -18.36 3.00 -1.09
C VAL A 122 -17.10 2.94 -0.25
N VAL A 123 -16.35 1.86 -0.36
CA VAL A 123 -15.05 1.67 0.31
C VAL A 123 -14.02 1.39 -0.77
N ALA A 124 -13.00 2.24 -0.85
CA ALA A 124 -11.80 1.99 -1.61
C ALA A 124 -10.68 1.62 -0.63
N HIS A 125 -9.97 0.53 -0.88
CA HIS A 125 -8.83 0.12 -0.06
C HIS A 125 -7.71 -0.39 -0.96
N ALA A 126 -6.49 0.09 -0.71
CA ALA A 126 -5.30 -0.38 -1.38
C ALA A 126 -4.20 -0.65 -0.35
N SER A 127 -3.43 -1.71 -0.56
CA SER A 127 -2.28 -2.06 0.28
C SER A 127 -1.09 -2.48 -0.58
N ALA A 128 0.10 -2.10 -0.13
CA ALA A 128 1.37 -2.46 -0.75
C ALA A 128 2.37 -2.89 0.32
N THR A 129 3.18 -3.90 -0.01
CA THR A 129 4.30 -4.37 0.80
C THR A 129 5.48 -4.64 -0.11
N ALA A 130 6.68 -4.31 0.35
CA ALA A 130 7.92 -4.57 -0.35
C ALA A 130 8.99 -5.04 0.63
N LYS A 131 9.80 -5.98 0.18
CA LYS A 131 11.01 -6.49 0.83
C LYS A 131 12.09 -6.75 -0.21
N PRO A 132 13.34 -7.02 0.16
CA PRO A 132 14.40 -7.29 -0.81
C PRO A 132 14.01 -8.47 -1.72
N GLY A 133 13.94 -8.20 -3.04
CA GLY A 133 13.63 -9.18 -4.07
C GLY A 133 12.14 -9.58 -4.20
N SER A 134 11.22 -8.96 -3.46
CA SER A 134 9.78 -9.24 -3.60
C SER A 134 8.92 -8.07 -3.16
N ALA A 135 7.94 -7.70 -3.98
CA ALA A 135 6.90 -6.74 -3.65
C ALA A 135 5.53 -7.27 -4.09
N ALA A 136 4.49 -6.87 -3.36
CA ALA A 136 3.12 -7.27 -3.61
C ALA A 136 2.16 -6.20 -3.12
N GLY A 137 0.98 -6.14 -3.71
CA GLY A 137 -0.11 -5.33 -3.22
C GLY A 137 -1.46 -5.90 -3.67
N ASN A 138 -2.52 -5.37 -3.10
CA ASN A 138 -3.89 -5.78 -3.38
C ASN A 138 -4.88 -4.69 -2.97
N ASP A 139 -6.10 -4.84 -3.47
CA ASP A 139 -7.27 -4.00 -3.25
C ASP A 139 -8.31 -4.64 -2.31
N THR A 140 -7.89 -5.67 -1.55
CA THR A 140 -8.79 -6.42 -0.64
C THR A 140 -9.43 -5.45 0.34
N GLY A 141 -10.77 -5.46 0.42
CA GLY A 141 -11.54 -4.50 1.24
C GLY A 141 -12.23 -3.41 0.41
N THR A 142 -11.88 -3.26 -0.87
CA THR A 142 -12.65 -2.43 -1.79
C THR A 142 -14.03 -3.05 -2.02
N THR A 143 -15.08 -2.29 -1.70
CA THR A 143 -16.47 -2.74 -1.82
C THR A 143 -17.40 -1.59 -2.19
N ILE A 144 -18.49 -1.92 -2.86
CA ILE A 144 -19.58 -0.98 -3.14
C ILE A 144 -20.89 -1.65 -2.73
N THR A 145 -21.64 -1.01 -1.85
CA THR A 145 -22.89 -1.55 -1.31
C THR A 145 -24.07 -0.70 -1.73
N GLY A 146 -25.13 -1.37 -2.22
CA GLY A 146 -26.37 -0.70 -2.61
C GLY A 146 -26.25 0.20 -3.83
N LEU A 147 -25.33 -0.11 -4.76
CA LEU A 147 -25.16 0.66 -5.98
C LEU A 147 -26.36 0.49 -6.91
N VAL A 148 -26.97 1.61 -7.27
CA VAL A 148 -28.07 1.69 -8.23
C VAL A 148 -27.74 2.78 -9.24
N ALA A 149 -27.87 2.44 -10.53
CA ALA A 149 -27.78 3.39 -11.64
C ALA A 149 -29.06 3.32 -12.47
N LEU A 150 -29.71 4.47 -12.68
CA LEU A 150 -30.97 4.59 -13.42
C LEU A 150 -32.07 3.62 -12.92
N GLY A 151 -32.10 3.42 -11.60
CA GLY A 151 -33.04 2.50 -10.94
C GLY A 151 -32.68 1.02 -11.04
N GLN A 152 -31.56 0.65 -11.66
CA GLN A 152 -31.09 -0.74 -11.78
C GLN A 152 -29.90 -1.00 -10.87
N GLN A 153 -29.85 -2.17 -10.23
CA GLN A 153 -28.68 -2.55 -9.44
C GLN A 153 -27.48 -2.81 -10.35
N VAL A 154 -26.31 -2.32 -9.92
CA VAL A 154 -25.05 -2.52 -10.63
C VAL A 154 -24.12 -3.36 -9.78
N ALA A 155 -23.59 -4.43 -10.37
CA ALA A 155 -22.64 -5.30 -9.69
C ALA A 155 -21.25 -4.65 -9.59
N PRO A 156 -20.47 -4.91 -8.54
CA PRO A 156 -19.07 -4.50 -8.48
C PRO A 156 -18.24 -5.10 -9.63
N GLY A 157 -17.30 -4.32 -10.19
CA GLY A 157 -16.49 -4.69 -11.35
C GLY A 157 -17.21 -4.55 -12.70
N ALA A 158 -18.46 -4.07 -12.72
CA ALA A 158 -19.21 -3.82 -13.94
C ALA A 158 -18.88 -2.46 -14.57
N SER A 159 -19.15 -2.37 -15.87
CA SER A 159 -19.26 -1.12 -16.63
C SER A 159 -20.66 -1.01 -17.20
N VAL A 160 -21.30 0.16 -17.00
CA VAL A 160 -22.70 0.39 -17.38
C VAL A 160 -22.82 1.73 -18.09
N ALA A 161 -23.62 1.78 -19.16
CA ALA A 161 -23.99 3.04 -19.81
C ALA A 161 -25.06 3.77 -18.99
N LEU A 162 -24.86 5.06 -18.75
CA LEU A 162 -25.80 5.95 -18.08
C LEU A 162 -26.61 6.70 -19.14
N ALA A 163 -27.59 5.96 -19.71
CA ALA A 163 -28.42 6.42 -20.81
C ALA A 163 -27.58 6.96 -21.99
N ASP A 164 -27.86 8.17 -22.45
CA ASP A 164 -27.18 8.86 -23.54
C ASP A 164 -26.10 9.85 -23.07
N TRP A 165 -25.94 10.01 -21.75
CA TRP A 165 -25.13 11.08 -21.20
C TRP A 165 -23.80 10.64 -20.59
N GLY A 166 -23.60 9.36 -20.27
CA GLY A 166 -22.34 8.94 -19.69
C GLY A 166 -22.14 7.44 -19.52
N SER A 167 -21.08 7.10 -18.79
CA SER A 167 -20.75 5.75 -18.35
C SER A 167 -20.39 5.72 -16.88
N LEU A 168 -20.63 4.57 -16.25
CA LEU A 168 -20.20 4.22 -14.90
C LEU A 168 -19.24 3.04 -14.99
N HIS A 169 -18.07 3.19 -14.39
CA HIS A 169 -17.12 2.11 -14.15
C HIS A 169 -17.02 1.87 -12.64
N THR A 170 -16.98 0.60 -12.25
CA THR A 170 -16.91 0.20 -10.84
C THR A 170 -15.66 -0.62 -10.59
N ILE A 171 -14.95 -0.32 -9.50
CA ILE A 171 -13.70 -0.96 -9.08
C ILE A 171 -12.67 -0.97 -10.21
N GLU A 172 -12.09 0.18 -10.49
CA GLU A 172 -10.99 0.33 -11.42
C GLU A 172 -9.67 0.24 -10.68
N VAL A 173 -8.89 -0.79 -10.99
CA VAL A 173 -7.60 -1.08 -10.35
C VAL A 173 -6.49 -0.91 -11.37
N GLY A 174 -5.44 -0.19 -11.01
CA GLY A 174 -4.20 -0.10 -11.77
C GLY A 174 -3.01 -0.49 -10.92
N THR A 175 -2.07 -1.24 -11.48
CA THR A 175 -0.84 -1.66 -10.78
C THR A 175 0.38 -1.54 -11.68
N SER A 176 1.52 -1.26 -11.07
CA SER A 176 2.83 -1.31 -11.73
C SER A 176 3.89 -1.83 -10.76
N SER A 177 4.86 -2.57 -11.28
CA SER A 177 5.98 -3.12 -10.50
C SER A 177 7.28 -2.79 -11.21
N PRO A 178 7.90 -1.63 -10.93
CA PRO A 178 9.08 -1.17 -11.65
C PRO A 178 10.33 -2.02 -11.36
N SER A 179 10.34 -2.75 -10.24
CA SER A 179 11.36 -3.73 -9.90
C SER A 179 10.75 -4.88 -9.08
N ALA A 180 11.51 -5.96 -8.88
CA ALA A 180 11.07 -7.04 -7.99
C ALA A 180 10.85 -6.59 -6.53
N ALA A 181 11.41 -5.44 -6.14
CA ALA A 181 11.36 -4.89 -4.79
C ALA A 181 10.46 -3.64 -4.70
N ALA A 182 9.68 -3.32 -5.74
CA ALA A 182 8.83 -2.15 -5.80
C ALA A 182 7.44 -2.47 -6.34
N TYR A 183 6.42 -1.90 -5.70
CA TYR A 183 5.03 -1.99 -6.10
C TYR A 183 4.39 -0.62 -6.02
N HIS A 184 3.59 -0.30 -7.02
CA HIS A 184 2.67 0.84 -7.05
C HIS A 184 1.29 0.33 -7.48
N GLY A 185 0.25 0.79 -6.80
CA GLY A 185 -1.11 0.40 -7.12
C GLY A 185 -2.12 1.45 -6.69
N PHE A 186 -3.22 1.53 -7.42
CA PHE A 186 -4.35 2.37 -7.06
C PHE A 186 -5.67 1.66 -7.33
N VAL A 187 -6.71 2.13 -6.66
CA VAL A 187 -8.09 1.76 -6.92
C VAL A 187 -8.98 3.01 -6.91
N THR A 188 -9.87 3.09 -7.89
CA THR A 188 -11.01 4.01 -7.90
C THR A 188 -12.28 3.18 -7.80
N ALA A 189 -13.08 3.37 -6.74
CA ALA A 189 -14.25 2.53 -6.53
C ALA A 189 -15.36 2.84 -7.54
N LEU A 190 -15.61 4.11 -7.88
CA LEU A 190 -16.52 4.51 -8.94
C LEU A 190 -15.91 5.62 -9.79
N ASP A 191 -15.98 5.49 -11.12
CA ASP A 191 -15.77 6.58 -12.08
C ASP A 191 -17.05 6.77 -12.90
N ILE A 192 -17.64 7.96 -12.78
CA ILE A 192 -18.75 8.40 -13.61
C ILE A 192 -18.20 9.40 -14.60
N HIS A 193 -18.22 9.03 -15.88
CA HIS A 193 -17.74 9.87 -16.97
C HIS A 193 -18.90 10.36 -17.84
N LEU A 194 -18.97 11.67 -18.05
CA LEU A 194 -19.99 12.30 -18.90
C LEU A 194 -19.50 12.35 -20.34
N THR A 195 -20.24 11.71 -21.24
CA THR A 195 -20.02 11.79 -22.70
C THR A 195 -20.85 12.88 -23.36
N ALA A 196 -21.88 13.38 -22.66
CA ALA A 196 -22.69 14.54 -23.06
C ALA A 196 -22.96 15.45 -21.84
N ASP A 197 -23.45 16.66 -22.10
CA ASP A 197 -23.86 17.58 -21.04
C ASP A 197 -25.03 16.97 -20.24
N HIS A 198 -24.93 17.00 -18.91
CA HIS A 198 -25.97 16.44 -18.04
C HIS A 198 -26.03 17.14 -16.69
N GLY A 199 -27.26 17.44 -16.23
CA GLY A 199 -27.49 18.12 -14.96
C GLY A 199 -26.82 19.51 -14.83
N GLY A 200 -26.33 20.10 -15.92
CA GLY A 200 -25.54 21.34 -15.89
C GLY A 200 -24.03 21.16 -15.79
N LEU A 201 -23.53 19.91 -15.73
CA LEU A 201 -22.12 19.60 -15.94
C LEU A 201 -21.88 19.32 -17.42
N PRO A 202 -20.77 19.81 -17.99
CA PRO A 202 -20.46 19.63 -19.40
C PRO A 202 -19.93 18.22 -19.69
N ALA A 203 -20.01 17.82 -20.96
CA ALA A 203 -19.33 16.64 -21.47
C ALA A 203 -17.82 16.66 -21.14
N GLY A 204 -17.26 15.48 -20.87
CA GLY A 204 -15.89 15.30 -20.41
C GLY A 204 -15.73 15.46 -18.90
N THR A 205 -16.80 15.70 -18.15
CA THR A 205 -16.76 15.69 -16.68
C THR A 205 -16.50 14.27 -16.16
N SER A 206 -15.62 14.14 -15.17
CA SER A 206 -15.43 12.90 -14.42
C SER A 206 -15.70 13.12 -12.93
N ILE A 207 -16.49 12.21 -12.34
CA ILE A 207 -16.78 12.17 -10.91
C ILE A 207 -16.17 10.88 -10.38
N LEU A 208 -15.05 11.03 -9.69
CA LEU A 208 -14.29 9.92 -9.10
C LEU A 208 -14.68 9.79 -7.63
N VAL A 209 -15.14 8.62 -7.22
CA VAL A 209 -15.58 8.33 -5.85
C VAL A 209 -14.78 7.18 -5.28
N GLY A 210 -14.21 7.39 -4.09
CA GLY A 210 -13.36 6.46 -3.37
C GLY A 210 -12.06 6.21 -4.12
N TYR A 211 -11.01 6.97 -3.81
CA TYR A 211 -9.68 6.76 -4.37
C TYR A 211 -8.68 6.38 -3.28
N ALA A 212 -7.91 5.33 -3.55
CA ALA A 212 -6.80 4.90 -2.70
C ALA A 212 -5.61 4.52 -3.58
N GLU A 213 -4.44 5.06 -3.28
CA GLU A 213 -3.18 4.84 -3.99
C GLU A 213 -2.07 4.53 -2.98
N VAL A 214 -1.22 3.57 -3.33
CA VAL A 214 -0.12 3.10 -2.51
C VAL A 214 1.11 2.84 -3.35
N ALA A 215 2.28 3.11 -2.78
CA ALA A 215 3.56 2.67 -3.30
C ALA A 215 4.43 2.16 -2.15
N ALA A 216 5.17 1.09 -2.40
CA ALA A 216 6.16 0.56 -1.48
C ALA A 216 7.38 0.06 -2.26
N GLU A 217 8.56 0.49 -1.84
CA GLU A 217 9.85 0.08 -2.37
C GLU A 217 10.76 -0.29 -1.21
N ALA A 218 11.31 -1.50 -1.25
CA ALA A 218 12.24 -1.97 -0.25
C ALA A 218 13.64 -1.40 -0.47
N SER A 219 14.27 -0.98 0.62
CA SER A 219 15.69 -0.67 0.59
C SER A 219 16.52 -1.94 0.44
N GLU A 220 17.69 -1.81 -0.18
CA GLU A 220 18.71 -2.86 -0.14
C GLU A 220 19.04 -3.24 1.31
N ALA A 221 19.22 -4.54 1.54
CA ALA A 221 19.69 -5.03 2.82
C ALA A 221 21.14 -4.57 3.02
N GLN A 222 21.44 -3.91 4.14
CA GLN A 222 22.81 -3.54 4.45
C GLN A 222 23.67 -4.83 4.52
N PRO A 223 24.83 -4.88 3.85
CA PRO A 223 25.73 -6.02 3.95
C PRO A 223 26.10 -6.25 5.41
N VAL A 224 25.83 -7.45 5.94
CA VAL A 224 26.40 -7.84 7.23
C VAL A 224 27.91 -7.99 7.04
N THR A 225 28.70 -7.10 7.63
CA THR A 225 30.15 -7.28 7.67
C THR A 225 30.42 -8.58 8.43
N PRO A 226 31.04 -9.60 7.82
CA PRO A 226 31.37 -10.82 8.56
C PRO A 226 32.32 -10.44 9.71
N THR A 227 31.88 -10.63 10.95
CA THR A 227 32.74 -10.47 12.11
C THR A 227 33.93 -11.40 11.94
N THR A 228 35.12 -10.84 11.73
CA THR A 228 36.35 -11.62 11.62
C THR A 228 36.50 -12.47 12.90
N PRO A 229 36.68 -13.79 12.80
CA PRO A 229 36.95 -14.61 13.98
C PRO A 229 38.19 -14.07 14.69
N ASN A 230 38.01 -13.64 15.94
CA ASN A 230 39.09 -13.15 16.79
C ASN A 230 40.18 -14.25 16.86
N PRO A 231 41.47 -13.98 16.53
CA PRO A 231 42.50 -15.01 16.57
C PRO A 231 42.63 -15.56 17.99
N GLN A 232 42.27 -16.83 18.18
CA GLN A 232 42.48 -17.53 19.44
C GLN A 232 43.97 -17.44 19.81
N LYS A 233 44.27 -16.74 20.91
CA LYS A 233 45.55 -16.80 21.60
C LYS A 233 45.90 -18.28 21.84
N ALA A 234 46.94 -18.75 21.17
CA ALA A 234 47.54 -20.05 21.40
C ALA A 234 47.89 -20.21 22.88
N LYS A 235 47.22 -21.14 23.57
CA LYS A 235 47.60 -21.52 24.93
C LYS A 235 48.87 -22.35 24.86
N LYS A 236 49.94 -21.77 25.41
CA LYS A 236 51.26 -22.34 25.65
C LYS A 236 51.13 -23.63 26.48
N GLY A 237 51.90 -24.65 26.07
CA GLY A 237 51.71 -26.05 26.42
C GLY A 237 51.79 -26.43 27.90
N SER A 238 51.09 -27.51 28.22
CA SER A 238 51.22 -28.27 29.47
C SER A 238 51.74 -29.67 29.17
N LYS A 239 52.85 -30.02 29.81
CA LYS A 239 53.61 -31.28 29.71
C LYS A 239 52.73 -32.51 29.98
N ALA A 240 52.98 -33.56 29.20
CA ALA A 240 52.37 -34.88 29.33
C ALA A 240 52.74 -35.57 30.66
N LYS A 241 51.76 -36.21 31.29
CA LYS A 241 51.93 -37.16 32.40
C LYS A 241 51.62 -38.57 31.85
N PRO A 242 52.36 -39.63 32.22
CA PRO A 242 52.19 -40.95 31.61
C PRO A 242 50.90 -41.65 32.06
N THR A 243 50.20 -42.24 31.10
CA THR A 243 48.93 -42.95 31.24
C THR A 243 49.14 -44.37 31.78
N ARG A 244 48.37 -44.76 32.80
CA ARG A 244 48.23 -46.15 33.27
C ARG A 244 47.19 -46.88 32.38
N PRO A 245 47.35 -48.17 32.04
CA PRO A 245 46.35 -48.90 31.25
C PRO A 245 45.03 -49.08 32.00
N ALA A 246 43.93 -49.07 31.24
CA ALA A 246 42.54 -49.13 31.69
C ALA A 246 42.10 -50.55 32.15
N PRO A 247 41.15 -50.68 33.08
CA PRO A 247 40.41 -51.92 33.30
C PRO A 247 39.29 -52.11 32.26
N GLU A 248 39.09 -53.36 31.82
CA GLU A 248 38.00 -53.82 30.94
C GLU A 248 36.60 -53.73 31.57
N PRO A 249 35.52 -53.73 30.75
CA PRO A 249 34.17 -53.35 31.18
C PRO A 249 33.39 -54.50 31.82
N ALA A 250 32.58 -54.18 32.84
CA ALA A 250 31.56 -55.08 33.36
C ALA A 250 30.28 -55.05 32.50
N PRO A 251 29.57 -56.17 32.29
CA PRO A 251 28.39 -56.23 31.42
C PRO A 251 27.14 -55.74 32.18
N GLY A 252 26.42 -54.75 31.63
CA GLY A 252 25.03 -54.51 32.04
C GLY A 252 24.50 -53.07 32.15
N GLU A 253 25.25 -52.02 31.79
CA GLU A 253 24.70 -50.64 31.85
C GLU A 253 24.37 -50.08 30.46
N LEU A 254 23.09 -49.69 30.29
CA LEU A 254 22.59 -48.97 29.12
C LEU A 254 23.38 -47.66 28.94
N PRO A 255 23.69 -47.24 27.71
CA PRO A 255 24.50 -46.04 27.49
C PRO A 255 23.69 -44.80 27.87
N PHE A 256 23.96 -44.24 29.05
CA PHE A 256 23.56 -42.87 29.37
C PHE A 256 24.30 -41.93 28.42
N ARG A 257 23.64 -41.49 27.34
CA ARG A 257 24.10 -40.33 26.57
C ARG A 257 24.06 -39.13 27.52
N GLN A 258 25.24 -38.61 27.87
CA GLN A 258 25.31 -37.30 28.49
C GLN A 258 24.56 -36.31 27.59
N PRO A 259 23.60 -35.53 28.14
CA PRO A 259 22.88 -34.57 27.34
C PRO A 259 23.87 -33.58 26.72
N PRO A 260 23.69 -33.21 25.44
CA PRO A 260 24.56 -32.23 24.80
C PRO A 260 24.53 -30.94 25.61
N LYS A 261 25.72 -30.42 25.94
CA LYS A 261 25.87 -29.17 26.67
C LYS A 261 25.59 -28.01 25.72
N ILE A 262 24.31 -27.70 25.54
CA ILE A 262 23.85 -26.55 24.76
C ILE A 262 23.87 -25.35 25.70
N THR A 263 24.87 -24.47 25.55
CA THR A 263 24.85 -23.15 26.17
C THR A 263 24.83 -22.13 25.02
N PRO A 264 23.68 -21.55 24.69
CA PRO A 264 23.61 -20.48 23.70
C PRO A 264 24.48 -19.30 24.14
N PRO A 265 25.25 -18.66 23.24
CA PRO A 265 25.96 -17.44 23.58
C PRO A 265 24.95 -16.32 23.86
N LEU A 266 25.01 -15.72 25.05
CA LEU A 266 24.21 -14.56 25.42
C LEU A 266 24.75 -13.32 24.70
N GLN A 267 24.08 -12.88 23.63
CA GLN A 267 24.48 -11.74 22.81
C GLN A 267 23.94 -10.39 23.35
N THR A 268 24.09 -10.10 24.64
CA THR A 268 23.79 -8.77 25.20
C THR A 268 24.81 -8.40 26.29
N PRO A 269 25.44 -7.21 26.26
CA PRO A 269 26.41 -6.78 27.28
C PRO A 269 25.83 -6.54 28.70
N GLY A 270 24.56 -6.90 28.96
CA GLY A 270 23.85 -6.57 30.20
C GLY A 270 23.11 -7.73 30.88
N GLY A 271 23.31 -8.98 30.45
CA GLY A 271 22.55 -10.13 30.96
C GLY A 271 21.11 -10.18 30.43
N HIS A 272 20.63 -11.38 30.09
CA HIS A 272 19.24 -11.56 29.66
C HIS A 272 18.28 -11.46 30.84
N VAL A 273 17.32 -10.54 30.77
CA VAL A 273 16.14 -10.51 31.64
C VAL A 273 15.00 -11.20 30.88
N PHE A 274 14.47 -12.28 31.43
CA PHE A 274 13.27 -12.91 30.90
C PHE A 274 12.05 -12.05 31.27
N PRO A 275 11.19 -11.65 30.32
CA PRO A 275 9.91 -11.03 30.66
C PRO A 275 9.03 -12.07 31.37
N VAL A 276 8.66 -11.78 32.62
CA VAL A 276 7.61 -12.53 33.33
C VAL A 276 6.27 -11.93 32.91
N TYR A 277 5.50 -12.65 32.11
CA TYR A 277 4.10 -12.33 31.87
C TYR A 277 3.23 -13.17 32.82
N GLY A 278 2.60 -12.49 33.78
CA GLY A 278 1.58 -13.00 34.69
C GLY A 278 1.06 -11.84 35.56
N PRO A 279 -0.23 -11.80 35.93
CA PRO A 279 -0.79 -10.69 36.69
C PRO A 279 -0.14 -10.62 38.08
N SER A 280 0.32 -9.43 38.46
CA SER A 280 0.70 -9.12 39.83
C SER A 280 -0.57 -8.97 40.68
N SER A 281 -0.74 -9.84 41.67
CA SER A 281 -1.73 -9.68 42.74
C SER A 281 -1.37 -8.52 43.67
#